data_AF-A0A1Z7M1S7-F1
#
_entry.id   AF-A0A1Z7M1S7-F1
#
_cell.length_a   1.000
_cell.length_b   1.000
_cell.length_c   1.000
_cell.angle_alpha   90.00
_cell.angle_beta   90.00
_cell.angle_gamma   90.00
#
_symmetry.space_group_name_H-M   'P 1'
#
loop_
_entity.id
_entity.type
_entity.pdbx_description
1 polymer ?
#
loop_
_entity_poly.entity_id
_entity_poly.type
_entity_poly.pdbx_seq_one_letter_code
_entity_poly.pdbx_strand_id
1 'polypeptide(L)'
;MDFPFYDAPNTATIVCCHIIDDGKPILYVSHDEDDGMWQFLCGSTHDTDEARLVSLKEAFDLDNSVGVLKDMPCGYYAERKTQNDNWLVKKR
;
A
#
# COMPACT_ATOMS: atom_id res chain seq x y z
N MET A 1 5.49 16.57 -4.94
CA MET A 1 5.74 15.65 -3.81
C MET A 1 6.87 14.72 -4.23
N ASP A 2 7.95 14.70 -3.47
CA ASP A 2 9.04 13.76 -3.69
C ASP A 2 8.59 12.37 -3.29
N PHE A 3 8.98 11.37 -4.09
CA PHE A 3 8.67 9.97 -3.85
C PHE A 3 9.61 9.45 -2.75
N PRO A 4 9.09 9.07 -1.55
CA PRO A 4 9.93 8.88 -0.38
C PRO A 4 10.48 7.44 -0.24
N PHE A 5 9.99 6.48 -1.01
CA PHE A 5 10.43 5.09 -0.93
C PHE A 5 11.86 4.91 -1.46
N TYR A 6 12.58 3.94 -0.88
CA TYR A 6 13.90 3.53 -1.40
C TYR A 6 13.78 2.74 -2.70
N ASP A 7 12.67 2.02 -2.87
CA ASP A 7 12.33 1.31 -4.09
C ASP A 7 12.25 2.28 -5.29
N ALA A 8 12.29 1.73 -6.50
CA ALA A 8 12.11 2.57 -7.68
C ALA A 8 10.64 3.02 -7.80
N PRO A 9 10.33 4.21 -8.34
CA PRO A 9 8.96 4.66 -8.53
C PRO A 9 8.14 3.72 -9.43
N ASN A 10 8.81 3.02 -10.35
CA ASN A 10 8.24 2.00 -11.23
C ASN A 10 8.20 0.58 -10.63
N THR A 11 8.52 0.40 -9.35
CA THR A 11 8.35 -0.88 -8.65
C THR A 11 6.90 -1.32 -8.74
N ALA A 12 6.66 -2.58 -9.10
CA ALA A 12 5.33 -3.13 -9.26
C ALA A 12 4.70 -3.40 -7.89
N THR A 13 3.46 -2.95 -7.70
CA THR A 13 2.72 -3.07 -6.45
C THR A 13 1.29 -3.47 -6.73
N ILE A 14 0.69 -4.19 -5.80
CA ILE A 14 -0.71 -4.58 -5.90
C ILE A 14 -1.54 -3.52 -5.17
N VAL A 15 -2.62 -3.08 -5.80
CA VAL A 15 -3.63 -2.21 -5.19
C VAL A 15 -5.01 -2.80 -5.45
N CYS A 16 -5.99 -2.60 -4.56
CA CYS A 16 -7.36 -3.00 -4.87
C CYS A 16 -8.06 -2.00 -5.79
N CYS A 17 -8.97 -2.48 -6.63
CA CYS A 17 -9.74 -1.64 -7.56
C CYS A 17 -10.57 -0.57 -6.83
N HIS A 18 -11.09 -0.84 -5.63
CA HIS A 18 -11.83 0.15 -4.84
C HIS A 18 -11.03 1.44 -4.54
N ILE A 19 -9.71 1.36 -4.45
CA ILE A 19 -8.87 2.56 -4.26
C ILE A 19 -8.83 3.39 -5.55
N ILE A 20 -8.77 2.73 -6.70
CA ILE A 20 -8.67 3.38 -8.02
C ILE A 20 -10.05 3.85 -8.51
N ASP A 21 -11.03 2.94 -8.56
CA ASP A 21 -12.35 3.14 -9.14
C ASP A 21 -13.30 3.90 -8.20
N ASP A 22 -13.31 3.58 -6.91
CA ASP A 22 -14.21 4.18 -5.90
C ASP A 22 -13.53 5.28 -5.05
N GLY A 23 -12.22 5.51 -5.22
CA GLY A 23 -11.46 6.48 -4.44
C GLY A 23 -11.39 6.15 -2.94
N LYS A 24 -11.48 4.87 -2.57
CA LYS A 24 -11.40 4.46 -1.16
C LYS A 24 -9.99 4.68 -0.60
N PRO A 25 -9.88 5.01 0.70
CA PRO A 25 -8.58 5.17 1.33
C PRO A 25 -7.87 3.83 1.48
N ILE A 26 -6.53 3.87 1.42
CA ILE A 26 -5.70 2.72 1.72
C ILE A 26 -5.74 2.49 3.23
N LEU A 27 -6.18 1.34 3.71
CA LEU A 27 -6.27 1.06 5.15
C LEU A 27 -5.32 -0.04 5.61
N TYR A 28 -4.78 -0.80 4.66
CA TYR A 28 -3.87 -1.90 4.91
C TYR A 28 -2.74 -1.88 3.88
N VAL A 29 -1.51 -2.03 4.34
CA VAL A 29 -0.31 -2.12 3.52
C VAL A 29 0.46 -3.35 3.95
N SER A 30 0.88 -4.19 3.02
CA SER A 30 1.76 -5.33 3.31
C SER A 30 3.01 -5.24 2.45
N HIS A 31 4.15 -5.56 3.05
CA HIS A 31 5.41 -5.73 2.36
C HIS A 31 5.81 -7.19 2.50
N ASP A 32 5.65 -7.95 1.42
CA ASP A 32 5.86 -9.39 1.45
C ASP A 32 7.32 -9.76 1.76
N GLU A 33 7.54 -10.88 2.46
CA GLU A 33 8.88 -11.34 2.85
C GLU A 33 9.59 -12.09 1.71
N ASP A 34 8.82 -12.79 0.85
CA ASP A 34 9.36 -13.69 -0.16
C ASP A 34 9.84 -12.94 -1.41
N ASP A 35 9.04 -12.00 -1.91
CA ASP A 35 9.31 -11.27 -3.16
C ASP A 35 9.53 -9.76 -2.97
N GLY A 36 9.37 -9.25 -1.74
CA GLY A 36 9.46 -7.81 -1.44
C GLY A 36 8.36 -6.98 -2.11
N MET A 37 7.26 -7.59 -2.53
CA MET A 37 6.19 -6.89 -3.22
C MET A 37 5.33 -6.10 -2.22
N TRP A 38 5.01 -4.87 -2.61
CA TRP A 38 4.10 -4.02 -1.87
C TRP A 38 2.66 -4.29 -2.26
N GLN A 39 1.78 -4.39 -1.27
CA GLN A 39 0.34 -4.52 -1.46
C GLN A 39 -0.40 -3.44 -0.68
N PHE A 40 -1.30 -2.72 -1.33
CA PHE A 40 -2.10 -1.62 -0.79
C PHE A 40 -3.60 -1.94 -0.90
N LEU A 41 -4.28 -2.08 0.23
CA LEU A 41 -5.66 -2.56 0.27
C LEU A 41 -6.55 -1.59 1.06
N CYS A 42 -7.84 -1.51 0.70
CA CYS A 42 -8.79 -0.62 1.37
C CYS A 42 -9.36 -1.21 2.69
N GLY A 43 -8.77 -2.29 3.22
CA GLY A 43 -9.18 -2.94 4.47
C GLY A 43 -10.56 -3.64 4.44
N SER A 44 -11.20 -3.72 3.27
CA SER A 44 -12.44 -4.50 3.07
C SER A 44 -12.14 -5.94 2.63
N THR A 45 -13.18 -6.76 2.47
CA THR A 45 -13.05 -8.05 1.78
C THR A 45 -12.72 -7.78 0.32
N HIS A 46 -11.70 -8.46 -0.21
CA HIS A 46 -11.30 -8.36 -1.61
C HIS A 46 -11.30 -9.75 -2.23
N ASP A 47 -11.87 -9.88 -3.41
CA ASP A 47 -11.69 -11.05 -4.27
C ASP A 47 -10.39 -10.91 -5.09
N THR A 48 -9.82 -12.03 -5.53
CA THR A 48 -8.57 -12.03 -6.29
C THR A 48 -8.66 -11.24 -7.61
N ASP A 49 -9.85 -11.13 -8.21
CA ASP A 49 -10.11 -10.38 -9.45
C ASP A 49 -10.11 -8.85 -9.25
N GLU A 50 -10.20 -8.38 -8.00
CA GLU A 50 -10.19 -6.97 -7.63
C GLU A 50 -8.77 -6.40 -7.46
N ALA A 51 -7.75 -7.27 -7.53
CA ALA A 51 -6.36 -6.85 -7.53
C ALA A 51 -5.99 -6.14 -8.85
N ARG A 52 -5.28 -5.02 -8.73
CA ARG A 52 -4.74 -4.24 -9.83
C ARG A 52 -3.23 -4.09 -9.61
N LEU A 53 -2.46 -4.22 -10.68
CA LEU A 53 -1.02 -4.00 -10.65
C LEU A 53 -0.75 -2.56 -11.06
N VAL A 54 -0.16 -1.77 -10.16
CA VAL A 54 0.23 -0.39 -10.41
C VAL A 54 1.66 -0.16 -9.97
N SER A 55 2.25 0.95 -10.39
CA SER A 55 3.57 1.34 -9.89
C SER A 55 3.46 1.86 -8.45
N LEU A 56 4.53 1.70 -7.66
CA LEU A 56 4.60 2.21 -6.29
C LEU A 56 4.40 3.73 -6.25
N LYS A 57 4.85 4.42 -7.31
CA LYS A 57 4.58 5.84 -7.53
C LYS A 57 3.09 6.14 -7.62
N GLU A 58 2.34 5.40 -8.44
CA GLU A 58 0.89 5.58 -8.56
C GLU A 58 0.18 5.30 -7.22
N ALA A 59 0.57 4.25 -6.50
CA ALA A 59 0.01 3.97 -5.18
C ALA A 59 0.29 5.11 -4.17
N PHE A 60 1.50 5.68 -4.21
CA PHE A 60 1.85 6.83 -3.40
C PHE A 60 1.12 8.11 -3.81
N ASP A 61 0.93 8.35 -5.11
CA ASP A 61 0.19 9.50 -5.62
C ASP A 61 -1.32 9.40 -5.30
N LEU A 62 -1.86 8.18 -5.22
CA LEU A 62 -3.23 7.92 -4.73
C LEU A 62 -3.38 8.24 -3.23
N ASP A 63 -2.38 7.90 -2.42
CA ASP A 63 -2.40 8.19 -0.99
C ASP A 63 -1.01 8.52 -0.44
N ASN A 64 -0.68 9.80 -0.33
CA ASN A 64 0.65 10.19 0.12
C ASN A 64 0.95 9.80 1.59
N SER A 65 -0.06 9.44 2.39
CA SER A 65 0.15 9.03 3.77
C SER A 65 0.92 7.71 3.88
N VAL A 66 0.93 6.86 2.83
CA VAL A 66 1.76 5.64 2.83
C VAL A 66 3.25 5.95 2.80
N GLY A 67 3.64 7.19 2.47
CA GLY A 67 5.05 7.61 2.48
C GLY A 67 5.73 7.50 3.85
N VAL A 68 4.97 7.44 4.95
CA VAL A 68 5.54 7.19 6.28
C VAL A 68 6.03 5.75 6.45
N LEU A 69 5.53 4.83 5.62
CA LEU A 69 5.90 3.42 5.61
C LEU A 69 7.11 3.12 4.72
N LYS A 70 7.74 4.14 4.13
CA LYS A 70 8.90 3.99 3.24
C LYS A 70 10.05 3.14 3.79
N ASP A 71 10.21 3.11 5.12
CA ASP A 71 11.25 2.36 5.84
C ASP A 71 10.73 1.01 6.39
N MET A 72 9.50 0.59 6.04
CA MET A 72 8.90 -0.66 6.53
C MET A 72 9.61 -1.87 5.89
N PRO A 73 10.24 -2.75 6.69
CA PRO A 73 10.97 -3.89 6.17
C PRO A 73 10.04 -4.98 5.61
N CYS A 74 10.58 -5.84 4.74
CA CYS A 74 9.87 -7.01 4.22
C CYS A 74 9.42 -7.94 5.37
N GLY A 75 8.27 -8.59 5.22
CA GLY A 75 7.64 -9.40 6.27
C GLY A 75 6.86 -8.59 7.31
N TYR A 76 6.61 -7.30 7.06
CA TYR A 76 5.79 -6.44 7.91
C TYR A 76 4.55 -5.97 7.15
N TYR A 77 3.52 -5.64 7.93
CA TYR A 77 2.31 -5.01 7.43
C TYR A 77 1.95 -3.82 8.32
N ALA A 78 1.23 -2.87 7.74
CA ALA A 78 0.69 -1.71 8.43
C ALA A 78 -0.81 -1.65 8.24
N GLU A 79 -1.54 -1.36 9.31
CA GLU A 79 -2.99 -1.16 9.26
C GLU A 79 -3.39 0.16 9.92
N ARG A 80 -4.49 0.76 9.47
CA ARG A 80 -5.12 1.91 10.11
C ARG A 80 -6.64 1.82 10.00
N LYS A 81 -7.35 2.47 10.91
CA LYS A 81 -8.82 2.45 10.92
C LYS A 81 -9.44 3.40 9.89
N THR A 82 -8.85 4.57 9.71
CA THR A 82 -9.31 5.59 8.75
C THR A 82 -8.12 6.27 8.08
N GLN A 83 -8.36 7.06 7.03
CA GLN A 83 -7.31 7.79 6.31
C GLN A 83 -6.53 8.79 7.19
N ASN A 84 -7.11 9.23 8.30
CA ASN A 84 -6.50 10.19 9.22
C ASN A 84 -5.84 9.52 10.43
N ASP A 85 -6.00 8.20 10.59
CA ASP A 85 -5.36 7.46 11.67
C ASP A 85 -3.89 7.18 11.34
N ASN A 86 -3.10 7.06 12.40
CA ASN A 86 -1.70 6.64 12.29
C ASN A 86 -1.63 5.17 11.86
N TRP A 87 -0.63 4.87 11.03
CA TRP A 87 -0.31 3.50 10.65
C TRP A 87 0.23 2.70 11.83
N LEU A 88 -0.34 1.53 12.05
CA LEU A 88 0.14 0.55 13.03
C LEU A 88 0.94 -0.52 12.31
N VAL A 89 2.26 -0.38 12.34
CA VAL A 89 3.19 -1.35 11.75
C VAL A 89 3.31 -2.56 12.68
N LYS A 90 3.13 -3.76 12.13
CA LYS A 90 3.22 -5.05 12.81
C LYS A 90 4.02 -6.02 11.95
N LYS A 91 4.66 -6.99 12.60
CA LYS A 91 5.34 -8.08 11.91
C LYS A 91 4.32 -9.16 11.51
N ARG A 92 4.44 -9.68 10.29
CA ARG A 92 3.62 -10.81 9.79
C ARG A 92 3.96 -12.11 10.52
#